data_AF-A0A2M7BW71-F1
#
_entry.id   AF-A0A2M7BW71-F1
#
_cell.length_a   1.000
_cell.length_b   1.000
_cell.length_c   1.000
_cell.angle_alpha   90.00
_cell.angle_beta   90.00
_cell.angle_gamma   90.00
#
_symmetry.space_group_name_H-M   'P 1'
#
loop_
_entity.id
_entity.type
_entity.pdbx_description
1 polymer ?
#
loop_
_entity_poly.entity_id
_entity_poly.type
_entity_poly.pdbx_seq_one_letter_code
_entity_poly.pdbx_strand_id
1 'polypeptide(L)'
;FTSYEIIISDNASTDGTKDLVLRYQKQGYPISYHRFKHKVAPQRNVLKGFYLAKGKYIFMLGDDDAILKIDTLKKIYQQANRYHPGFMKISVIFYYENLETINDIYKGLLLPSGNKHIPLKYPALPLEMSDKFLEFISGSIYKNDRKLLSYLNHDDVLYFSLPLIYELSFRYGAVFLGNQYIIGRYFETGHFFYNFIEPKFSLDTLLNNAKNYLKDSESYQIFDQKQRRSALLHVVNWRLILSPKLLAVYINKIYIKDKWRYSNAVYYIQALILRLVPKFILLPLKRIYIFWNKKSIKNAIITKDLSYVLKSFINNIQ
;
A
#
# COMPACT_ATOMS: atom_id res chain seq x y z
N PHE A 1 -15.66 -5.99 19.61
CA PHE A 1 -15.06 -7.29 19.25
C PHE A 1 -13.83 -7.43 20.13
N THR A 2 -13.72 -8.52 20.89
CA THR A 2 -12.75 -8.63 22.00
C THR A 2 -11.77 -9.79 21.85
N SER A 3 -11.95 -10.65 20.84
CA SER A 3 -11.06 -11.79 20.58
C SER A 3 -9.95 -11.39 19.60
N TYR A 4 -8.91 -10.74 20.12
CA TYR A 4 -7.77 -10.30 19.34
C TYR A 4 -6.47 -10.39 20.16
N GLU A 5 -5.34 -10.43 19.46
CA GLU A 5 -4.01 -10.27 20.03
C GLU A 5 -3.29 -9.16 19.26
N ILE A 6 -2.32 -8.51 19.91
CA ILE A 6 -1.46 -7.49 19.31
C ILE A 6 -0.06 -8.08 19.25
N ILE A 7 0.57 -8.05 18.08
CA ILE A 7 1.93 -8.57 17.90
C ILE A 7 2.81 -7.42 17.46
N ILE A 8 3.82 -7.14 18.27
CA ILE A 8 4.78 -6.08 18.00
C ILE A 8 6.13 -6.74 17.73
N SER A 9 6.62 -6.57 16.50
CA SER A 9 7.97 -6.96 16.10
C SER A 9 8.84 -5.71 15.98
N ASP A 10 9.64 -5.47 17.00
CA ASP A 10 10.55 -4.34 17.12
C ASP A 10 11.87 -4.64 16.41
N ASN A 11 12.22 -3.78 15.46
CA ASN A 11 13.41 -3.89 14.60
C ASN A 11 14.69 -3.33 15.26
N ALA A 12 14.91 -3.64 16.54
CA ALA A 12 16.01 -3.13 17.35
C ALA A 12 15.99 -1.60 17.56
N SER A 13 14.82 -1.05 17.86
CA SER A 13 14.63 0.35 18.28
C SER A 13 15.52 0.68 19.48
N THR A 14 16.12 1.87 19.48
CA THR A 14 17.05 2.36 20.51
C THR A 14 16.48 3.49 21.36
N ASP A 15 15.21 3.82 21.14
CA ASP A 15 14.45 4.84 21.85
C ASP A 15 13.57 4.21 22.96
N GLY A 16 12.59 4.96 23.47
CA GLY A 16 11.65 4.51 24.49
C GLY A 16 10.63 3.44 24.05
N THR A 17 10.71 2.92 22.82
CA THR A 17 9.72 1.96 22.27
C THR A 17 9.52 0.74 23.17
N LYS A 18 10.61 0.13 23.65
CA LYS A 18 10.54 -1.06 24.52
C LYS A 18 9.77 -0.78 25.81
N ASP A 19 10.10 0.34 26.47
CA ASP A 19 9.50 0.69 27.76
C ASP A 19 8.01 1.04 27.60
N LEU A 20 7.64 1.67 26.48
CA LEU A 20 6.26 1.93 26.12
C LEU A 20 5.46 0.63 25.95
N VAL A 21 5.98 -0.34 25.19
CA VAL A 21 5.32 -1.63 24.98
C VAL A 21 5.15 -2.39 26.30
N LEU A 22 6.19 -2.43 27.13
CA LEU A 22 6.14 -3.09 28.45
C LEU A 22 5.10 -2.43 29.37
N ARG A 23 4.93 -1.10 29.30
CA ARG A 23 3.91 -0.38 30.06
C ARG A 23 2.50 -0.81 29.66
N TYR A 24 2.21 -0.89 28.36
CA TYR A 24 0.90 -1.36 27.89
C TYR A 24 0.67 -2.85 28.19
N GLN A 25 1.71 -3.70 28.14
CA GLN A 25 1.60 -5.09 28.61
C GLN A 25 1.20 -5.14 30.10
N LYS A 26 1.81 -4.32 30.96
CA LYS A 26 1.45 -4.23 32.39
C LYS A 26 0.03 -3.73 32.64
N GLN A 27 -0.51 -2.92 31.73
CA GLN A 27 -1.91 -2.48 31.76
C GLN A 27 -2.91 -3.55 31.29
N GLY A 28 -2.43 -4.75 30.92
CA GLY A 28 -3.29 -5.89 30.57
C GLY A 28 -3.68 -5.96 29.09
N TYR A 29 -3.07 -5.15 28.22
CA TYR A 29 -3.31 -5.27 26.78
C TYR A 29 -2.74 -6.60 26.26
N PRO A 30 -3.42 -7.30 25.32
CA PRO A 30 -3.04 -8.63 24.84
C PRO A 30 -1.86 -8.57 23.85
N ILE A 31 -0.72 -8.05 24.30
CA ILE A 31 0.46 -7.79 23.47
C ILE A 31 1.48 -8.93 23.58
N SER A 32 1.86 -9.51 22.45
CA SER A 32 3.05 -10.34 22.28
C SER A 32 4.17 -9.49 21.68
N TYR A 33 5.28 -9.35 22.41
CA TYR A 33 6.39 -8.48 22.02
C TYR A 33 7.63 -9.29 21.66
N HIS A 34 8.20 -9.02 20.49
CA HIS A 34 9.47 -9.54 20.03
C HIS A 34 10.38 -8.38 19.61
N ARG A 35 11.64 -8.41 20.03
CA ARG A 35 12.65 -7.44 19.63
C ARG A 35 13.87 -8.14 19.05
N PHE A 36 14.31 -7.71 17.87
CA PHE A 36 15.56 -8.17 17.28
C PHE A 36 16.76 -7.60 18.06
N LYS A 37 17.86 -8.37 18.12
CA LYS A 37 19.12 -7.93 18.75
C LYS A 37 19.82 -6.81 17.96
N HIS A 38 19.62 -6.79 16.64
CA HIS A 38 20.18 -5.82 15.70
C HIS A 38 19.14 -5.53 14.61
N LYS A 39 19.25 -4.38 13.94
CA LYS A 39 18.34 -4.03 12.83
C LYS A 39 18.40 -5.12 11.75
N VAL A 40 17.25 -5.62 11.36
CA VAL A 40 17.09 -6.54 10.22
C VAL A 40 16.35 -5.84 9.08
N ALA A 41 16.37 -6.47 7.90
CA ALA A 41 15.59 -6.00 6.77
C ALA A 41 14.09 -5.90 7.14
N PRO A 42 13.35 -4.85 6.72
CA PRO A 42 11.95 -4.65 7.10
C PRO A 42 11.04 -5.87 6.86
N GLN A 43 11.31 -6.64 5.82
CA GLN A 43 10.56 -7.84 5.45
C GLN A 43 10.75 -8.94 6.49
N ARG A 44 11.99 -9.14 6.96
CA ARG A 44 12.27 -10.09 8.05
C ARG A 44 11.54 -9.70 9.33
N ASN A 45 11.46 -8.39 9.61
CA ASN A 45 10.69 -7.88 10.74
C ASN A 45 9.18 -8.16 10.58
N VAL A 46 8.61 -7.91 9.40
CA VAL A 46 7.18 -8.21 9.13
C VAL A 46 6.90 -9.71 9.22
N LEU A 47 7.72 -10.55 8.57
CA LEU A 47 7.57 -12.00 8.59
C LEU A 47 7.62 -12.56 10.01
N LYS A 48 8.44 -11.96 10.88
CA LYS A 48 8.45 -12.34 12.30
C LYS A 48 7.09 -12.15 12.96
N GLY A 49 6.39 -11.05 12.66
CA GLY A 49 5.01 -10.84 13.08
C GLY A 49 4.06 -11.93 12.60
N PHE A 50 4.15 -12.31 11.31
CA PHE A 50 3.34 -13.40 10.74
C PHE A 50 3.59 -14.74 11.43
N TYR A 51 4.84 -15.10 11.72
CA TYR A 51 5.17 -16.36 12.39
C TYR A 51 4.68 -16.42 13.85
N LEU A 52 4.60 -15.29 14.53
CA LEU A 52 4.12 -15.22 15.91
C LEU A 52 2.59 -15.25 16.01
N ALA A 53 1.88 -14.97 14.90
CA ALA A 53 0.43 -14.86 14.88
C ALA A 53 -0.30 -16.19 15.09
N LYS A 54 -1.26 -16.19 16.02
CA LYS A 54 -2.10 -17.34 16.37
C LYS A 54 -3.54 -17.17 15.89
N GLY A 55 -3.99 -15.93 15.70
CA GLY A 55 -5.31 -15.60 15.17
C GLY A 55 -5.58 -16.20 13.78
N LYS A 56 -6.86 -16.45 13.46
CA LYS A 56 -7.31 -16.96 12.15
C LYS A 56 -7.05 -15.97 11.01
N TYR A 57 -6.95 -14.69 11.34
CA TYR A 57 -6.63 -13.60 10.43
C TYR A 57 -5.56 -12.71 11.06
N ILE A 58 -4.70 -12.13 10.21
CA ILE A 58 -3.60 -11.23 10.57
C ILE A 58 -3.93 -9.87 9.99
N PHE A 59 -4.15 -8.87 10.83
CA PHE A 59 -4.39 -7.49 10.40
C PHE A 59 -3.10 -6.69 10.55
N MET A 60 -2.55 -6.24 9.43
CA MET A 60 -1.32 -5.46 9.38
C MET A 60 -1.56 -3.96 9.58
N LEU A 61 -0.73 -3.36 10.43
CA LEU A 61 -0.67 -1.93 10.74
C LEU A 61 0.80 -1.54 10.92
N GLY A 62 1.17 -0.36 10.44
CA GLY A 62 2.38 0.33 10.83
C GLY A 62 2.23 0.93 12.24
N ASP A 63 3.36 1.22 12.87
CA ASP A 63 3.42 1.89 14.17
C ASP A 63 3.02 3.38 14.12
N ASP A 64 3.02 3.96 12.92
CA ASP A 64 2.59 5.33 12.62
C ASP A 64 1.19 5.42 11.98
N ASP A 65 0.45 4.31 11.94
CA ASP A 65 -0.92 4.27 11.41
C ASP A 65 -1.98 4.28 12.52
N ALA A 66 -3.20 4.73 12.19
CA ALA A 66 -4.33 4.65 13.11
C ALA A 66 -5.62 4.14 12.45
N ILE A 67 -6.37 3.33 13.18
CA ILE A 67 -7.74 2.92 12.81
C ILE A 67 -8.70 4.07 13.14
N LEU A 68 -9.52 4.49 12.18
CA LEU A 68 -10.39 5.66 12.35
C LEU A 68 -11.79 5.34 12.87
N LYS A 69 -12.20 4.06 12.94
CA LYS A 69 -13.54 3.68 13.41
C LYS A 69 -13.47 2.61 14.50
N ILE A 70 -14.16 2.88 15.61
CA ILE A 70 -14.18 1.98 16.77
C ILE A 70 -14.74 0.59 16.46
N ASP A 71 -15.62 0.48 15.44
CA ASP A 71 -16.24 -0.78 15.03
C ASP A 71 -15.46 -1.54 13.94
N THR A 72 -14.30 -1.04 13.49
CA THR A 72 -13.52 -1.65 12.39
C THR A 72 -13.25 -3.13 12.61
N LEU A 73 -12.73 -3.54 13.78
CA LEU A 73 -12.47 -4.97 14.05
C LEU A 73 -13.75 -5.82 14.02
N LYS A 74 -14.88 -5.27 14.49
CA LYS A 74 -16.18 -5.95 14.41
C LYS A 74 -16.61 -6.14 12.95
N LYS A 75 -16.41 -5.14 12.10
CA LYS A 75 -16.72 -5.21 10.66
C LYS A 75 -15.82 -6.21 9.93
N ILE A 76 -14.52 -6.20 10.21
CA ILE A 76 -13.58 -7.22 9.69
C ILE A 76 -14.07 -8.61 10.07
N TYR A 77 -14.38 -8.84 11.35
CA TYR A 77 -14.89 -10.13 11.84
C TYR A 77 -16.18 -10.57 11.12
N GLN A 78 -17.13 -9.65 10.92
CA GLN A 78 -18.37 -9.94 10.20
C GLN A 78 -18.11 -10.39 8.75
N GLN A 79 -17.19 -9.73 8.04
CA GLN A 79 -16.81 -10.13 6.68
C GLN A 79 -16.06 -11.48 6.68
N ALA A 80 -15.13 -11.65 7.63
CA ALA A 80 -14.36 -12.88 7.82
C ALA A 80 -15.22 -14.12 8.11
N ASN A 81 -16.32 -13.94 8.84
CA ASN A 81 -17.28 -15.01 9.12
C ASN A 81 -18.25 -15.25 7.97
N ARG A 82 -18.64 -14.21 7.23
CA ARG A 82 -19.60 -14.33 6.13
C ARG A 82 -18.99 -14.97 4.89
N TYR A 83 -17.80 -14.53 4.51
CA TYR A 83 -17.18 -14.89 3.22
C TYR A 83 -15.97 -15.80 3.36
N HIS A 84 -15.41 -15.94 4.57
CA HIS A 84 -14.18 -16.69 4.82
C HIS A 84 -12.99 -16.38 3.88
N PRO A 85 -12.77 -15.09 3.52
CA PRO A 85 -11.83 -14.72 2.47
C PRO A 85 -10.38 -15.07 2.82
N GLY A 86 -9.54 -15.14 1.80
CA GLY A 86 -8.09 -15.26 1.95
C GLY A 86 -7.43 -13.95 2.25
N PHE A 87 -7.98 -12.88 1.70
CA PHE A 87 -7.46 -11.53 1.85
C PHE A 87 -8.59 -10.54 2.06
N MET A 88 -8.34 -9.52 2.87
CA MET A 88 -9.18 -8.34 2.91
C MET A 88 -8.35 -7.07 2.89
N LYS A 89 -8.92 -5.99 2.35
CA LYS A 89 -8.29 -4.68 2.35
C LYS A 89 -9.27 -3.62 2.85
N ILE A 90 -8.79 -2.77 3.73
CA ILE A 90 -9.48 -1.58 4.25
C ILE A 90 -9.00 -0.35 3.47
N SER A 91 -9.86 0.65 3.30
CA SER A 91 -9.48 1.93 2.71
C SER A 91 -8.37 2.62 3.51
N VAL A 92 -7.46 3.28 2.79
CA VAL A 92 -6.31 3.96 3.41
C VAL A 92 -6.34 5.43 3.08
N ILE A 93 -6.29 6.26 4.12
CA ILE A 93 -6.18 7.70 4.03
C ILE A 93 -4.73 8.09 4.29
N PHE A 94 -4.11 8.82 3.37
CA PHE A 94 -2.72 9.22 3.48
C PHE A 94 -2.60 10.70 3.84
N TYR A 95 -1.67 11.04 4.72
CA TYR A 95 -1.32 12.42 5.05
C TYR A 95 0.19 12.70 4.88
N TYR A 96 0.55 13.96 4.66
CA TYR A 96 1.95 14.40 4.57
C TYR A 96 2.48 14.90 5.92
N GLU A 97 3.80 14.83 6.09
CA GLU A 97 4.56 15.10 7.32
C GLU A 97 4.24 16.42 8.03
N ASN A 98 3.77 17.44 7.31
CA ASN A 98 3.38 18.74 7.85
C ASN A 98 1.85 18.88 7.92
N LEU A 99 1.22 18.14 8.83
CA LEU A 99 -0.20 18.31 9.15
C LEU A 99 -0.41 19.58 9.99
N GLU A 100 -0.52 20.73 9.34
CA GLU A 100 -1.02 21.94 10.02
C GLU A 100 -2.54 22.00 9.99
N THR A 101 -3.17 21.40 8.97
CA THR A 101 -4.61 21.42 8.79
C THR A 101 -5.17 20.11 8.23
N ILE A 102 -6.49 19.89 8.39
CA ILE A 102 -7.23 18.84 7.65
C ILE A 102 -6.99 18.95 6.14
N ASN A 103 -6.63 20.16 5.65
CA ASN A 103 -6.30 20.45 4.26
C ASN A 103 -4.94 19.87 3.78
N ASP A 104 -4.25 19.09 4.63
CA ASP A 104 -2.95 18.47 4.34
C ASP A 104 -2.99 16.91 4.29
N ILE A 105 -4.15 16.30 4.61
CA ILE A 105 -4.46 14.85 4.44
C ILE A 105 -4.61 14.44 2.95
N TYR A 106 -3.88 15.10 2.04
CA TYR A 106 -4.25 15.13 0.63
C TYR A 106 -3.51 14.08 -0.18
N LYS A 107 -3.93 12.82 0.00
CA LYS A 107 -4.07 11.79 -1.05
C LYS A 107 -4.47 10.43 -0.44
N GLY A 108 -5.50 10.41 0.40
CA GLY A 108 -6.12 9.16 0.80
C GLY A 108 -6.77 8.45 -0.38
N LEU A 109 -6.34 7.23 -0.64
CA LEU A 109 -6.97 6.35 -1.60
C LEU A 109 -8.36 5.99 -1.07
N LEU A 110 -9.38 6.62 -1.63
CA LEU A 110 -10.74 6.12 -1.54
C LEU A 110 -10.88 5.08 -2.65
N LEU A 111 -10.53 3.85 -2.31
CA LEU A 111 -10.98 2.68 -3.05
C LEU A 111 -12.52 2.74 -3.17
N PRO A 112 -13.12 2.13 -4.21
CA PRO A 112 -14.51 2.38 -4.60
C PRO A 112 -15.47 2.34 -3.42
N SER A 113 -16.42 3.27 -3.41
CA SER A 113 -17.42 3.40 -2.34
C SER A 113 -18.13 2.06 -2.09
N GLY A 114 -18.20 1.66 -0.81
CA GLY A 114 -18.91 0.45 -0.39
C GLY A 114 -18.02 -0.79 -0.23
N ASN A 115 -18.62 -1.86 0.28
CA ASN A 115 -17.92 -3.14 0.44
C ASN A 115 -18.05 -3.95 -0.86
N LYS A 116 -16.94 -4.50 -1.34
CA LYS A 116 -16.92 -5.39 -2.52
C LYS A 116 -16.44 -6.78 -2.09
N HIS A 117 -17.19 -7.83 -2.44
CA HIS A 117 -16.73 -9.21 -2.30
C HIS A 117 -16.34 -9.74 -3.66
N ILE A 118 -15.19 -10.39 -3.74
CA ILE A 118 -14.65 -10.97 -4.97
C ILE A 118 -14.57 -12.49 -4.76
N PRO A 119 -15.31 -13.28 -5.55
CA PRO A 119 -15.43 -14.72 -5.33
C PRO A 119 -14.14 -15.48 -5.63
N LEU A 120 -14.13 -16.75 -5.20
CA LEU A 120 -13.09 -17.74 -5.48
C LEU A 120 -12.79 -17.84 -6.97
N LYS A 121 -11.53 -18.16 -7.30
CA LYS A 121 -11.09 -18.45 -8.69
C LYS A 121 -11.32 -17.31 -9.68
N TYR A 122 -11.42 -16.06 -9.23
CA TYR A 122 -11.44 -14.91 -10.12
C TYR A 122 -9.98 -14.48 -10.42
N PRO A 123 -9.40 -14.86 -11.58
CA PRO A 123 -7.97 -14.64 -11.86
C PRO A 123 -7.62 -13.16 -11.95
N ALA A 124 -8.61 -12.30 -12.19
CA ALA A 124 -8.44 -10.86 -12.30
C ALA A 124 -8.29 -10.14 -10.96
N LEU A 125 -8.12 -10.84 -9.84
CA LEU A 125 -8.04 -10.18 -8.54
C LEU A 125 -6.79 -9.30 -8.34
N PRO A 126 -5.54 -9.74 -8.61
CA PRO A 126 -4.42 -8.82 -8.64
C PRO A 126 -4.63 -7.73 -9.66
N LEU A 127 -5.42 -7.94 -10.72
CA LEU A 127 -5.68 -6.93 -11.74
C LEU A 127 -6.65 -5.86 -11.23
N GLU A 128 -7.77 -6.23 -10.62
CA GLU A 128 -8.73 -5.30 -10.03
C GLU A 128 -8.16 -4.60 -8.78
N MET A 129 -7.27 -5.27 -8.05
CA MET A 129 -6.65 -4.73 -6.85
C MET A 129 -5.27 -4.08 -7.14
N SER A 130 -4.65 -4.29 -8.32
CA SER A 130 -3.29 -3.82 -8.73
C SER A 130 -3.10 -2.32 -8.72
N ASP A 131 -4.16 -1.54 -8.53
CA ASP A 131 -4.03 -0.10 -8.47
C ASP A 131 -3.21 0.32 -7.24
N LYS A 132 -1.97 0.74 -7.51
CA LYS A 132 -1.03 1.59 -6.74
C LYS A 132 -0.75 1.28 -5.26
N PHE A 133 -1.50 0.42 -4.56
CA PHE A 133 -1.52 0.38 -3.10
C PHE A 133 -1.83 -1.00 -2.47
N LEU A 134 -1.98 -2.07 -3.27
CA LEU A 134 -1.93 -3.46 -2.74
C LEU A 134 -0.68 -3.72 -1.90
N GLU A 135 0.41 -3.03 -2.26
CA GLU A 135 1.71 -3.14 -1.62
C GLU A 135 1.82 -2.30 -0.34
N PHE A 136 0.90 -1.35 -0.09
CA PHE A 136 0.83 -0.71 1.22
C PHE A 136 0.34 -1.74 2.22
N ILE A 137 1.21 -2.15 3.13
CA ILE A 137 0.98 -3.30 4.00
C ILE A 137 -0.13 -3.00 5.00
N SER A 138 -0.24 -1.77 5.47
CA SER A 138 -1.24 -1.40 6.46
C SER A 138 -2.64 -1.40 5.85
N GLY A 139 -3.63 -1.81 6.65
CA GLY A 139 -5.00 -1.97 6.15
C GLY A 139 -5.21 -3.32 5.46
N SER A 140 -4.14 -4.11 5.26
CA SER A 140 -4.22 -5.45 4.67
C SER A 140 -4.46 -6.49 5.75
N ILE A 141 -5.42 -7.39 5.49
CA ILE A 141 -5.78 -8.50 6.38
C ILE A 141 -5.60 -9.82 5.63
N TYR A 142 -4.82 -10.72 6.21
CA TYR A 142 -4.46 -12.00 5.62
C TYR A 142 -5.11 -13.12 6.41
N LYS A 143 -5.68 -14.12 5.73
CA LYS A 143 -6.01 -15.39 6.37
C LYS A 143 -4.70 -16.05 6.81
N ASN A 144 -4.66 -16.51 8.06
CA ASN A 144 -3.48 -17.16 8.62
C ASN A 144 -3.37 -18.61 8.14
N ASP A 145 -2.95 -18.80 6.88
CA ASP A 145 -2.63 -20.12 6.33
C ASP A 145 -1.12 -20.38 6.47
N ARG A 146 -0.75 -21.16 7.50
CA ARG A 146 0.65 -21.47 7.82
C ARG A 146 1.42 -22.07 6.66
N LYS A 147 0.78 -22.87 5.80
CA LYS A 147 1.44 -23.48 4.64
C LYS A 147 1.85 -22.42 3.62
N LEU A 148 1.01 -21.42 3.40
CA LEU A 148 1.32 -20.32 2.49
C LEU A 148 2.36 -19.37 3.09
N LEU A 149 2.29 -19.13 4.39
CA LEU A 149 3.27 -18.30 5.09
C LEU A 149 4.68 -18.93 5.13
N SER A 150 4.80 -20.26 5.08
CA SER A 150 6.11 -20.91 4.96
C SER A 150 6.78 -20.75 3.58
N TYR A 151 6.05 -20.34 2.55
CA TYR A 151 6.61 -20.04 1.22
C TYR A 151 7.05 -18.59 1.06
N LEU A 152 6.89 -17.74 2.08
CA LEU A 152 7.34 -16.35 2.03
C LEU A 152 8.87 -16.31 2.03
N ASN A 153 9.44 -15.97 0.87
CA ASN A 153 10.89 -15.87 0.72
C ASN A 153 11.42 -14.64 1.49
N HIS A 154 12.53 -14.82 2.21
CA HIS A 154 13.07 -13.82 3.14
C HIS A 154 13.86 -12.69 2.46
N ASP A 155 14.13 -12.80 1.16
CA ASP A 155 15.11 -11.97 0.47
C ASP A 155 14.49 -11.01 -0.58
N ASP A 156 13.18 -11.08 -0.86
CA ASP A 156 12.51 -10.18 -1.81
C ASP A 156 11.93 -8.92 -1.13
N VAL A 157 12.64 -7.80 -1.30
CA VAL A 157 12.51 -6.58 -0.48
C VAL A 157 11.23 -5.78 -0.73
N LEU A 158 10.75 -5.67 -1.98
CA LEU A 158 9.65 -4.74 -2.29
C LEU A 158 8.27 -5.38 -2.42
N TYR A 159 8.18 -6.71 -2.56
CA TYR A 159 6.96 -7.34 -3.11
C TYR A 159 6.48 -8.58 -2.35
N PHE A 160 6.97 -8.82 -1.13
CA PHE A 160 6.70 -10.08 -0.42
C PHE A 160 5.20 -10.35 -0.20
N SER A 161 4.37 -9.31 -0.09
CA SER A 161 2.93 -9.47 0.16
C SER A 161 2.15 -9.86 -1.10
N LEU A 162 2.61 -9.49 -2.31
CA LEU A 162 1.83 -9.70 -3.54
C LEU A 162 1.59 -11.18 -3.89
N PRO A 163 2.61 -12.07 -3.87
CA PRO A 163 2.40 -13.49 -4.07
C PRO A 163 1.42 -14.06 -3.05
N LEU A 164 1.52 -13.61 -1.79
CA LEU A 164 0.64 -14.05 -0.72
C LEU A 164 -0.80 -13.59 -0.94
N ILE A 165 -1.02 -12.34 -1.32
CA ILE A 165 -2.34 -11.80 -1.63
C ILE A 165 -2.97 -12.59 -2.76
N TYR A 166 -2.21 -12.86 -3.82
CA TYR A 166 -2.68 -13.67 -4.94
C TYR A 166 -3.08 -15.07 -4.50
N GLU A 167 -2.17 -15.83 -3.90
CA GLU A 167 -2.42 -17.21 -3.51
C GLU A 167 -3.60 -17.34 -2.53
N LEU A 168 -3.63 -16.50 -1.50
CA LEU A 168 -4.71 -16.52 -0.53
C LEU A 168 -6.05 -16.24 -1.19
N SER A 169 -6.09 -15.25 -2.06
CA SER A 169 -7.36 -14.82 -2.62
C SER A 169 -7.82 -15.68 -3.78
N PHE A 170 -6.91 -16.28 -4.54
CA PHE A 170 -7.23 -17.31 -5.51
C PHE A 170 -7.92 -18.50 -4.83
N ARG A 171 -7.39 -18.93 -3.67
CA ARG A 171 -7.87 -20.09 -2.91
C ARG A 171 -9.13 -19.83 -2.08
N TYR A 172 -9.29 -18.61 -1.58
CA TYR A 172 -10.30 -18.30 -0.55
C TYR A 172 -11.16 -17.07 -0.87
N GLY A 173 -10.90 -16.34 -1.96
CA GLY A 173 -11.61 -15.11 -2.32
C GLY A 173 -11.07 -13.89 -1.57
N ALA A 174 -11.60 -12.71 -1.87
CA ALA A 174 -11.18 -11.47 -1.23
C ALA A 174 -12.36 -10.56 -0.89
N VAL A 175 -12.19 -9.72 0.14
CA VAL A 175 -13.16 -8.68 0.51
C VAL A 175 -12.50 -7.33 0.59
N PHE A 176 -13.14 -6.33 0.00
CA PHE A 176 -12.79 -4.94 0.15
C PHE A 176 -13.78 -4.23 1.08
N LEU A 177 -13.27 -3.54 2.10
CA LEU A 177 -14.06 -2.81 3.10
C LEU A 177 -13.92 -1.29 2.87
N GLY A 178 -14.65 -0.77 1.87
CA GLY A 178 -14.57 0.64 1.48
C GLY A 178 -15.01 1.65 2.54
N ASN A 179 -15.89 1.22 3.46
CA ASN A 179 -16.49 2.10 4.47
C ASN A 179 -15.73 2.12 5.80
N GLN A 180 -14.59 1.42 5.87
CA GLN A 180 -13.67 1.41 7.01
C GLN A 180 -12.38 2.07 6.59
N TYR A 181 -11.70 2.74 7.53
CA TYR A 181 -10.55 3.57 7.18
C TYR A 181 -9.42 3.38 8.19
N ILE A 182 -8.21 3.26 7.66
CA ILE A 182 -7.00 3.57 8.40
C ILE A 182 -6.44 4.90 7.88
N ILE A 183 -5.79 5.65 8.75
CA ILE A 183 -4.92 6.76 8.36
C ILE A 183 -3.49 6.27 8.43
N GLY A 184 -2.70 6.60 7.41
CA GLY A 184 -1.28 6.29 7.37
C GLY A 184 -0.47 7.46 6.85
N ARG A 185 0.78 7.51 7.30
CA ARG A 185 1.72 8.56 6.90
C ARG A 185 2.26 8.28 5.51
N TYR A 186 2.26 9.30 4.66
CA TYR A 186 2.89 9.24 3.35
C TYR A 186 4.32 9.76 3.45
N PHE A 187 5.28 8.91 3.12
CA PHE A 187 6.69 9.29 3.00
C PHE A 187 7.03 9.61 1.53
N GLU A 188 7.74 10.70 1.28
CA GLU A 188 8.21 11.08 -0.07
C GLU A 188 9.41 10.22 -0.56
N THR A 189 9.79 9.17 0.17
CA THR A 189 11.02 8.37 -0.03
C THR A 189 11.01 7.47 -1.28
N GLY A 190 9.89 7.34 -1.97
CA GLY A 190 9.79 6.50 -3.16
C GLY A 190 8.37 6.40 -3.71
N HIS A 191 8.21 6.23 -5.02
CA HIS A 191 7.02 5.53 -5.52
C HIS A 191 7.35 4.04 -5.63
N PHE A 192 6.39 3.14 -5.52
CA PHE A 192 6.59 1.68 -5.56
C PHE A 192 7.44 1.12 -6.74
N PHE A 193 7.59 1.87 -7.83
CA PHE A 193 8.39 1.51 -9.01
C PHE A 193 9.83 2.04 -8.96
N TYR A 194 10.12 2.91 -7.99
CA TYR A 194 11.36 3.65 -7.89
C TYR A 194 11.67 4.05 -6.44
N ASN A 195 12.73 3.46 -5.90
CA ASN A 195 13.29 3.86 -4.62
C ASN A 195 14.24 5.07 -4.83
N PHE A 196 14.00 6.18 -4.13
CA PHE A 196 14.85 7.38 -4.24
C PHE A 196 16.13 7.29 -3.40
N ILE A 197 16.17 6.39 -2.41
CA ILE A 197 17.32 6.15 -1.52
C ILE A 197 18.32 5.20 -2.19
N GLU A 198 17.83 4.14 -2.83
CA GLU A 198 18.62 3.27 -3.71
C GLU A 198 18.01 3.34 -5.12
N PRO A 199 18.66 3.99 -6.12
CA PRO A 199 18.10 4.22 -7.45
C PRO A 199 17.96 2.91 -8.26
N LYS A 200 17.03 2.05 -7.84
CA LYS A 200 16.70 0.76 -8.43
C LYS A 200 15.29 0.85 -9.00
N PHE A 201 15.18 0.46 -10.26
CA PHE A 201 13.91 0.27 -10.92
C PHE A 201 13.30 -1.04 -10.46
N SER A 202 12.29 -0.96 -9.63
CA SER A 202 11.71 -2.13 -9.00
C SER A 202 10.59 -2.77 -9.82
N LEU A 203 10.10 -2.08 -10.87
CA LEU A 203 9.06 -2.62 -11.76
C LEU A 203 9.47 -3.92 -12.46
N ASP A 204 10.72 -4.06 -12.93
CA ASP A 204 11.15 -5.32 -13.56
C ASP A 204 11.13 -6.48 -12.54
N THR A 205 11.53 -6.22 -11.28
CA THR A 205 11.46 -7.21 -10.19
C THR A 205 10.00 -7.58 -9.89
N LEU A 206 9.10 -6.59 -9.78
CA LEU A 206 7.67 -6.81 -9.59
C LEU A 206 7.10 -7.72 -10.68
N LEU A 207 7.38 -7.41 -11.94
CA LEU A 207 6.87 -8.16 -13.09
C LEU A 207 7.48 -9.56 -13.17
N ASN A 208 8.77 -9.71 -12.90
CA ASN A 208 9.40 -11.03 -12.87
C ASN A 208 8.81 -11.89 -11.74
N ASN A 209 8.59 -11.31 -10.56
CA ASN A 209 7.92 -12.01 -9.46
C ASN A 209 6.49 -12.38 -9.84
N ALA A 210 5.78 -11.51 -10.58
CA ALA A 210 4.43 -11.76 -11.07
C ALA A 210 4.34 -12.97 -12.00
N LYS A 211 5.38 -13.31 -12.76
CA LYS A 211 5.38 -14.54 -13.58
C LYS A 211 5.30 -15.81 -12.74
N ASN A 212 5.79 -15.77 -11.50
CA ASN A 212 5.80 -16.95 -10.63
C ASN A 212 4.41 -17.27 -10.06
N TYR A 213 3.54 -16.27 -9.93
CA TYR A 213 2.20 -16.44 -9.37
C TYR A 213 1.07 -16.24 -10.39
N LEU A 214 1.21 -15.39 -11.41
CA LEU A 214 0.27 -15.30 -12.53
C LEU A 214 0.60 -16.36 -13.58
N LYS A 215 0.02 -17.55 -13.41
CA LYS A 215 0.32 -18.73 -14.24
C LYS A 215 -0.27 -18.66 -15.66
N ASP A 216 -1.36 -17.92 -15.85
CA ASP A 216 -1.95 -17.72 -17.16
C ASP A 216 -1.39 -16.46 -17.85
N SER A 217 -1.10 -16.59 -19.14
CA SER A 217 -0.46 -15.53 -19.93
C SER A 217 -1.32 -14.28 -20.06
N GLU A 218 -2.64 -14.42 -20.03
CA GLU A 218 -3.59 -13.31 -20.15
C GLU A 218 -3.56 -12.43 -18.90
N SER A 219 -3.68 -13.01 -17.70
CA SER A 219 -3.63 -12.26 -16.45
C SER A 219 -2.27 -11.60 -16.25
N TYR A 220 -1.18 -12.27 -16.61
CA TYR A 220 0.15 -11.65 -16.59
C TYR A 220 0.21 -10.42 -17.51
N GLN A 221 -0.30 -10.52 -18.74
CA GLN A 221 -0.29 -9.40 -19.69
C GLN A 221 -1.12 -8.21 -19.19
N ILE A 222 -2.31 -8.46 -18.62
CA ILE A 222 -3.13 -7.38 -18.06
C ILE A 222 -2.42 -6.75 -16.84
N PHE A 223 -1.76 -7.55 -16.01
CA PHE A 223 -1.02 -7.05 -14.84
C PHE A 223 0.14 -6.16 -15.28
N ASP A 224 0.94 -6.65 -16.23
CA ASP A 224 2.06 -5.91 -16.81
C ASP A 224 1.59 -4.56 -17.40
N GLN A 225 0.53 -4.58 -18.21
CA GLN A 225 -0.05 -3.36 -18.78
C GLN A 225 -0.53 -2.38 -17.70
N LYS A 226 -1.22 -2.85 -16.66
CA LYS A 226 -1.69 -2.00 -15.56
C LYS A 226 -0.53 -1.38 -14.78
N GLN A 227 0.50 -2.16 -14.44
CA GLN A 227 1.66 -1.66 -13.71
C GLN A 227 2.46 -0.64 -14.53
N ARG A 228 2.69 -0.91 -15.82
CA ARG A 228 3.32 0.04 -16.74
C ARG A 228 2.51 1.33 -16.87
N ARG A 229 1.20 1.24 -17.09
CA ARG A 229 0.31 2.40 -17.16
C ARG A 229 0.31 3.21 -15.87
N SER A 230 0.29 2.53 -14.72
CA SER A 230 0.41 3.17 -13.42
C SER A 230 1.73 3.94 -13.30
N ALA A 231 2.86 3.31 -13.64
CA ALA A 231 4.18 3.93 -13.65
C ALA A 231 4.22 5.19 -14.54
N LEU A 232 3.60 5.15 -15.73
CA LEU A 232 3.53 6.29 -16.65
C LEU A 232 2.84 7.52 -16.07
N LEU A 233 1.83 7.33 -15.22
CA LEU A 233 1.16 8.44 -14.53
C LEU A 233 2.06 9.18 -13.53
N HIS A 234 3.18 8.57 -13.12
CA HIS A 234 4.11 9.15 -12.14
C HIS A 234 5.39 9.73 -12.77
N VAL A 235 5.57 9.62 -14.08
CA VAL A 235 6.81 10.03 -14.77
C VAL A 235 7.09 11.53 -14.64
N VAL A 236 6.04 12.36 -14.57
CA VAL A 236 6.19 13.81 -14.30
C VAL A 236 6.79 14.05 -12.91
N ASN A 237 6.38 13.28 -11.89
CA ASN A 237 6.98 13.38 -10.56
C ASN A 237 8.44 12.91 -10.59
N TRP A 238 8.74 11.84 -11.34
CA TRP A 238 10.11 11.37 -11.51
C TRP A 238 11.00 12.41 -12.19
N ARG A 239 10.51 13.17 -13.17
CA ARG A 239 11.31 14.22 -13.85
C ARG A 239 11.79 15.33 -12.93
N LEU A 240 11.06 15.61 -11.85
CA LEU A 240 11.46 16.60 -10.86
C LEU A 240 12.68 16.13 -10.06
N ILE A 241 12.78 14.82 -9.83
CA ILE A 241 13.78 14.20 -8.96
C ILE A 241 14.96 13.66 -9.78
N LEU A 242 14.70 12.96 -10.87
CA LEU A 242 15.69 12.29 -11.70
C LEU A 242 16.36 13.22 -12.71
N SER A 243 17.58 12.84 -13.12
CA SER A 243 18.25 13.46 -14.25
C SER A 243 17.55 13.07 -15.57
N PRO A 244 17.63 13.90 -16.62
CA PRO A 244 17.03 13.58 -17.93
C PRO A 244 17.52 12.23 -18.50
N LYS A 245 18.81 11.92 -18.34
CA LYS A 245 19.42 10.67 -18.81
C LYS A 245 18.83 9.44 -18.11
N LEU A 246 18.74 9.48 -16.78
CA LEU A 246 18.22 8.36 -16.00
C LEU A 246 16.71 8.16 -16.24
N LEU A 247 15.96 9.25 -16.32
CA LEU A 247 14.54 9.21 -16.66
C LEU A 247 14.30 8.59 -18.04
N ALA A 248 15.10 8.96 -19.05
CA ALA A 248 15.00 8.40 -20.40
C ALA A 248 15.25 6.88 -20.42
N VAL A 249 16.17 6.37 -19.59
CA VAL A 249 16.40 4.93 -19.44
C VAL A 249 15.15 4.23 -18.90
N TYR A 250 14.50 4.75 -17.87
CA TYR A 250 13.30 4.13 -17.29
C TYR A 250 12.09 4.17 -18.20
N ILE A 251 11.88 5.32 -18.85
CA ILE A 251 10.92 5.50 -19.94
C ILE A 251 11.14 4.41 -20.99
N ASN A 252 12.35 4.29 -21.54
CA ASN A 252 12.64 3.30 -22.56
C ASN A 252 12.37 1.87 -22.06
N LYS A 253 12.68 1.54 -20.80
CA LYS A 253 12.35 0.24 -20.21
C LYS A 253 10.85 -0.03 -20.10
N ILE A 254 10.05 0.97 -19.74
CA ILE A 254 8.59 0.86 -19.69
C ILE A 254 8.04 0.67 -21.12
N TYR A 255 8.51 1.49 -22.07
CA TYR A 255 7.98 1.61 -23.42
C TYR A 255 8.45 0.53 -24.41
N ILE A 256 9.66 -0.02 -24.30
CA ILE A 256 10.14 -1.10 -25.19
C ILE A 256 9.31 -2.38 -25.00
N LYS A 257 8.78 -2.60 -23.80
CA LYS A 257 8.06 -3.82 -23.44
C LYS A 257 6.54 -3.69 -23.54
N ASP A 258 6.00 -2.49 -23.80
CA ASP A 258 4.56 -2.26 -23.90
C ASP A 258 4.09 -2.15 -25.37
N LYS A 259 3.30 -3.12 -25.83
CA LYS A 259 2.68 -3.11 -27.17
C LYS A 259 1.68 -1.97 -27.36
N TRP A 260 1.29 -1.29 -26.28
CA TRP A 260 0.33 -0.18 -26.26
C TRP A 260 0.88 1.16 -26.79
N ARG A 261 2.16 1.22 -27.17
CA ARG A 261 2.86 2.39 -27.72
C ARG A 261 2.16 3.04 -28.92
N TYR A 262 1.38 2.28 -29.68
CA TYR A 262 0.89 2.70 -31.00
C TYR A 262 -0.47 3.42 -31.00
N SER A 263 -1.19 3.49 -29.87
CA SER A 263 -2.59 3.96 -29.88
C SER A 263 -2.93 5.09 -28.91
N ASN A 264 -1.97 5.69 -28.19
CA ASN A 264 -2.30 6.70 -27.17
C ASN A 264 -1.53 8.02 -27.28
N ALA A 265 -2.24 9.14 -27.46
CA ALA A 265 -1.65 10.49 -27.53
C ALA A 265 -0.95 10.94 -26.22
N VAL A 266 -1.37 10.42 -25.07
CA VAL A 266 -0.75 10.69 -23.75
C VAL A 266 0.73 10.27 -23.75
N TYR A 267 1.10 9.23 -24.50
CA TYR A 267 2.48 8.79 -24.71
C TYR A 267 3.35 9.91 -25.32
N TYR A 268 2.90 10.49 -26.44
CA TYR A 268 3.66 11.50 -27.16
C TYR A 268 3.75 12.80 -26.37
N ILE A 269 2.65 13.19 -25.72
CA ILE A 269 2.59 14.38 -24.88
C ILE A 269 3.52 14.25 -23.68
N GLN A 270 3.52 13.12 -22.97
CA GLN A 270 4.44 12.90 -21.85
C GLN A 270 5.89 12.89 -22.32
N ALA A 271 6.23 12.14 -23.36
CA ALA A 271 7.60 12.11 -23.89
C ALA A 271 8.11 13.51 -24.31
N LEU A 272 7.23 14.34 -24.88
CA LEU A 272 7.53 15.72 -25.28
C LEU A 272 7.71 16.64 -24.08
N ILE A 273 6.81 16.58 -23.10
CA ILE A 273 6.91 17.33 -21.83
C ILE A 273 8.23 17.02 -21.14
N LEU A 274 8.66 15.75 -21.09
CA LEU A 274 9.81 15.34 -20.30
C LEU A 274 11.15 15.71 -20.95
N ARG A 275 11.19 15.80 -22.28
CA ARG A 275 12.37 16.22 -23.05
C ARG A 275 12.53 17.73 -23.14
N LEU A 276 11.42 18.46 -23.31
CA LEU A 276 11.47 19.87 -23.68
C LEU A 276 11.09 20.82 -22.55
N VAL A 277 10.36 20.36 -21.53
CA VAL A 277 9.87 21.26 -20.47
C VAL A 277 10.91 21.35 -19.34
N PRO A 278 11.46 22.55 -19.06
CA PRO A 278 12.38 22.76 -17.95
C PRO A 278 11.75 22.47 -16.58
N LYS A 279 12.56 22.06 -15.60
CA LYS A 279 12.10 21.75 -14.23
C LYS A 279 11.31 22.91 -13.59
N PHE A 280 11.69 24.16 -13.89
CA PHE A 280 11.03 25.34 -13.33
C PHE A 280 9.59 25.54 -13.83
N ILE A 281 9.22 24.98 -14.99
CA ILE A 281 7.82 24.97 -15.50
C ILE A 281 7.03 23.80 -14.91
N LEU A 282 7.70 22.66 -14.68
CA LEU A 282 7.06 21.46 -14.12
C LEU A 282 6.63 21.65 -12.65
N LEU A 283 7.33 22.50 -11.88
CA LEU A 283 7.00 22.78 -10.49
C LEU A 283 5.62 23.47 -10.33
N PRO A 284 5.32 24.58 -11.03
CA PRO A 284 3.98 25.16 -11.09
C PRO A 284 2.93 24.16 -11.59
N LEU A 285 3.22 23.38 -12.64
CA LEU A 285 2.28 22.38 -13.16
C LEU A 285 1.99 21.27 -12.14
N LYS A 286 2.99 20.83 -11.34
CA LYS A 286 2.77 19.91 -10.21
C LYS A 286 1.86 20.55 -9.18
N ARG A 287 2.04 21.84 -8.85
CA ARG A 287 1.17 22.55 -7.90
C ARG A 287 -0.25 22.67 -8.42
N ILE A 288 -0.44 22.98 -9.71
CA ILE A 288 -1.76 23.00 -10.36
C ILE A 288 -2.37 21.60 -10.38
N TYR A 289 -1.64 20.56 -10.79
CA TYR A 289 -2.11 19.17 -10.77
C TYR A 289 -2.50 18.73 -9.34
N ILE A 290 -1.68 19.05 -8.33
CA ILE A 290 -2.02 18.79 -6.94
C ILE A 290 -3.29 19.55 -6.58
N PHE A 291 -3.38 20.85 -6.86
CA PHE A 291 -4.55 21.68 -6.58
C PHE A 291 -5.84 21.17 -7.25
N TRP A 292 -5.78 20.73 -8.50
CA TRP A 292 -6.91 20.13 -9.21
C TRP A 292 -7.30 18.78 -8.59
N ASN A 293 -6.33 17.96 -8.20
CA ASN A 293 -6.59 16.72 -7.45
C ASN A 293 -7.03 16.98 -6.00
N LYS A 294 -6.72 18.14 -5.40
CA LYS A 294 -7.24 18.54 -4.08
C LYS A 294 -8.78 18.63 -4.09
N LYS A 295 -9.38 18.96 -5.24
CA LYS A 295 -10.84 19.06 -5.41
C LYS A 295 -11.55 17.68 -5.38
N SER A 296 -10.86 16.61 -5.74
CA SER A 296 -11.43 15.24 -5.78
C SER A 296 -11.71 14.66 -4.38
N ILE A 297 -10.96 15.04 -3.34
CA ILE A 297 -11.15 14.54 -1.98
C ILE A 297 -12.34 15.25 -1.28
N LYS A 298 -12.58 16.53 -1.58
CA LYS A 298 -13.77 17.25 -1.08
C LYS A 298 -15.08 16.58 -1.48
N ASN A 299 -15.12 15.97 -2.66
CA ASN A 299 -16.29 15.25 -3.18
C ASN A 299 -16.38 13.81 -2.69
N ALA A 300 -15.27 13.26 -2.20
CA ALA A 300 -15.20 11.90 -1.74
C ALA A 300 -15.58 11.87 -0.26
N ILE A 301 -16.89 12.04 -0.03
CA ILE A 301 -17.64 12.05 1.22
C ILE A 301 -16.74 11.85 2.46
N ILE A 302 -16.10 12.93 2.92
CA ILE A 302 -15.68 12.99 4.31
C ILE A 302 -16.99 13.07 5.09
N THR A 303 -17.48 11.93 5.56
CA THR A 303 -18.64 11.92 6.44
C THR A 303 -18.35 12.81 7.64
N LYS A 304 -19.38 13.39 8.26
CA LYS A 304 -19.22 14.20 9.48
C LYS A 304 -18.39 13.46 10.53
N ASP A 305 -18.57 12.13 10.61
CA ASP A 305 -17.80 11.22 11.46
C ASP A 305 -16.31 11.21 11.12
N LEU A 306 -15.94 11.07 9.85
CA LEU A 306 -14.54 11.06 9.43
C LEU A 306 -13.87 12.41 9.70
N SER A 307 -14.60 13.52 9.51
CA SER A 307 -14.09 14.87 9.85
C SER A 307 -13.78 15.02 11.34
N TYR A 308 -14.65 14.50 12.21
CA TYR A 308 -14.46 14.56 13.67
C TYR A 308 -13.25 13.72 14.11
N VAL A 309 -13.14 12.49 13.61
CA VAL A 309 -12.02 11.61 13.95
C VAL A 309 -10.69 12.20 13.46
N LEU A 310 -10.64 12.73 12.23
CA LEU A 310 -9.43 13.35 11.70
C LEU A 310 -9.01 14.59 12.50
N LYS A 311 -9.97 15.42 12.94
CA LYS A 311 -9.68 16.55 13.84
C LYS A 311 -9.07 16.08 15.16
N SER A 312 -9.66 15.06 15.78
CA SER A 312 -9.14 14.51 17.03
C SER A 312 -7.75 13.91 16.86
N PHE A 313 -7.47 13.27 15.72
CA PHE A 313 -6.15 12.70 15.43
C PHE A 313 -5.10 13.79 15.25
N ILE A 314 -5.39 14.84 14.45
CA ILE A 314 -4.47 15.97 14.25
C ILE A 314 -4.13 16.65 15.57
N ASN A 315 -5.13 16.92 16.41
CA ASN A 315 -4.92 17.59 17.71
C ASN A 315 -4.07 16.78 18.69
N ASN A 316 -3.95 15.46 18.51
CA ASN A 316 -3.15 14.58 19.36
C ASN A 316 -1.73 14.34 18.83
N ILE A 317 -1.43 14.75 17.58
CA ILE A 317 -0.08 14.67 16.99
C ILE A 317 0.74 15.94 17.27
N GLN A 318 0.07 17.07 17.52
CA GLN A 318 0.69 18.34 17.94
C GLN A 318 1.05 18.33 19.43
#